data_AF-F6KK28-F1
#
_entry.id   AF-F6KK28-F1
#
_cell.length_a   1.000
_cell.length_b   1.000
_cell.length_c   1.000
_cell.angle_alpha   90.00
_cell.angle_beta   90.00
_cell.angle_gamma   90.00
#
_symmetry.space_group_name_H-M   'P 1'
#
loop_
_entity.id
_entity.type
_entity.pdbx_description
1 polymer ?
#
loop_
_entity_poly.entity_id
_entity_poly.type
_entity_poly.pdbx_seq_one_letter_code
_entity_poly.pdbx_strand_id
1 'polypeptide(L)' 'SPRPNEYFTENRQEIPLITGRFDSLEQVDEFTRSF' A
#
# COMPACT_ATOMS: atom_id res chain seq x y z
N SER A 1 8.99 6.56 -4.19
CA SER A 1 9.57 5.46 -3.38
C SER A 1 9.15 5.69 -1.94
N PRO A 2 8.53 4.72 -1.26
CA PRO A 2 8.11 4.88 0.14
C PRO A 2 9.31 5.10 1.06
N ARG A 3 9.14 5.95 2.07
CA ARG A 3 10.13 6.11 3.14
C ARG A 3 10.19 4.83 3.98
N PRO A 4 11.29 4.59 4.72
CA PRO A 4 11.41 3.38 5.55
C PRO A 4 10.25 3.16 6.54
N ASN A 5 9.61 4.23 7.01
CA ASN A 5 8.47 4.18 7.92
C ASN A 5 7.09 4.11 7.22
N GLU A 6 7.05 3.99 5.88
CA GLU A 6 5.83 4.01 5.05
C GLU A 6 5.59 2.65 4.37
N TYR A 7 6.20 1.57 4.81
CA TYR A 7 5.92 0.24 4.24
C TYR A 7 4.78 -0.47 4.96
N PHE A 8 4.64 -0.20 6.26
CA PHE A 8 3.67 -0.85 7.14
C PHE A 8 3.06 0.18 8.07
N THR A 9 1.82 -0.05 8.46
CA THR A 9 1.11 0.76 9.46
C THR A 9 0.83 -0.12 10.67
N GLU A 10 0.43 0.49 11.79
CA GLU A 10 0.08 -0.27 13.00
C GLU A 10 -1.05 -1.28 12.73
N ASN A 11 -1.97 -0.95 11.83
CA ASN A 11 -3.13 -1.77 11.47
C ASN A 11 -2.87 -2.74 10.30
N ARG A 12 -1.80 -2.54 9.52
CA ARG A 12 -1.48 -3.37 8.35
C ARG A 12 0.01 -3.73 8.31
N GLN A 13 0.30 -4.99 8.61
CA GLN A 13 1.63 -5.60 8.53
C GLN A 13 1.81 -6.52 7.32
N GLU A 14 0.79 -6.63 6.47
CA GLU A 14 0.86 -7.39 5.23
C GLU A 14 1.66 -6.61 4.16
N ILE A 15 2.29 -7.36 3.25
CA ILE A 15 3.04 -6.77 2.14
C ILE A 15 2.05 -6.08 1.19
N PRO A 16 2.24 -4.79 0.85
CA PRO A 16 1.36 -4.07 -0.08
C PRO A 16 1.60 -4.52 -1.52
N LEU A 17 1.11 -5.73 -1.85
CA LEU A 17 1.24 -6.36 -3.15
C LEU A 17 0.04 -6.01 -4.03
N ILE A 18 0.32 -5.46 -5.22
CA ILE A 18 -0.71 -5.19 -6.22
C ILE A 18 -1.06 -6.52 -6.91
N THR A 19 -2.32 -6.93 -6.81
CA THR A 19 -2.79 -8.22 -7.37
C THR A 19 -3.67 -8.06 -8.61
N GLY A 20 -4.23 -6.87 -8.80
CA GLY A 20 -5.16 -6.57 -9.87
C GLY A 20 -4.57 -5.61 -10.90
N ARG A 21 -4.79 -5.90 -12.19
CA ARG A 21 -4.20 -5.11 -13.29
C ARG A 21 -4.94 -3.78 -13.51
N PHE A 22 -6.28 -3.82 -13.49
CA PHE A 22 -7.12 -2.68 -13.88
C PHE A 22 -7.44 -1.74 -12.72
N ASP A 23 -7.39 -2.27 -11.51
CA ASP A 23 -7.59 -1.65 -10.20
C ASP A 23 -6.26 -1.30 -9.50
N SER A 24 -5.13 -1.49 -10.18
CA SER A 24 -3.79 -1.23 -9.66
C SER A 24 -3.61 0.18 -9.09
N LEU A 25 -4.22 1.20 -9.74
CA LEU A 25 -4.15 2.58 -9.25
C LEU A 25 -4.88 2.76 -7.92
N GLU A 26 -6.06 2.14 -7.79
CA GLU A 26 -6.85 2.20 -6.56
C GLU A 26 -6.16 1.44 -5.42
N GLN A 27 -5.56 0.27 -5.71
CA GLN A 27 -4.79 -0.49 -4.74
C GLN A 27 -3.57 0.30 -4.23
N VAL A 28 -2.85 1.02 -5.11
CA VAL A 28 -1.74 1.89 -4.71
C VAL A 28 -2.22 3.04 -3.81
N ASP A 29 -3.37 3.63 -4.13
CA ASP A 29 -3.95 4.73 -3.37
C ASP A 29 -4.40 4.25 -1.97
N GLU A 30 -5.04 3.08 -1.87
CA GLU A 30 -5.35 2.44 -0.58
C GLU A 30 -4.09 2.17 0.26
N PHE A 31 -3.03 1.68 -0.39
CA PHE A 31 -1.77 1.41 0.28
C PHE A 31 -1.09 2.68 0.80
N THR A 32 -1.35 3.84 0.20
CA THR A 32 -0.72 5.11 0.53
C THR A 32 -1.57 6.06 1.38
N ARG A 33 -2.90 5.91 1.38
CA ARG A 33 -3.82 6.70 2.22
C ARG A 33 -3.78 6.37 3.71
N SER A 34 -3.23 5.21 4.06
CA SER A 34 -3.22 4.72 5.46
C SER A 34 -2.04 5.23 6.30
N PHE A 35 -1.23 6.16 5.76
CA PHE A 35 -0.08 6.77 6.46
C PHE A 35 -0.45 8.05 7.22
#